data_AF-A0A849QD70-F1
#
_entry.id   AF-A0A849QD70-F1
#
_cell.length_a   1.000
_cell.length_b   1.000
_cell.length_c   1.000
_cell.angle_alpha   90.00
_cell.angle_beta   90.00
_cell.angle_gamma   90.00
#
_symmetry.space_group_name_H-M   'P 1'
#
loop_
_entity.id
_entity.type
_entity.pdbx_description
1 polymer ?
#
loop_
_entity_poly.entity_id
_entity_poly.type
_entity_poly.pdbx_seq_one_letter_code
_entity_poly.pdbx_strand_id
1 'polypeptide(L)'
;MPKITIEKRNKEDKRYSVHNKDILMRQPADKTSWEKFDGLWKPPIKFIDSYSISINGALLDEKNMDKFILRPWAGIHTFKLPGLDVEELCFAPDNDVGFVSVLKIVNNSDKSQEITATLSTKIDMRKSFESIHGRKYKCDFDSIRNANIVSSENTEWKLCYGTGKSKGILTRQTGKEQYVRSLGKDIYSPKNVQVTCEIYPGDEIVVPFVFCADDGAGKDAKTCFDKMSLNWSRLYIEKERKFDTLKMEPNNAGKHIGLMTPDENINRAFSFALSDIEYHPNHPSTDEIDIKKLLWNVFGLVEL
;
A
#
# COMPACT_ATOMS: atom_id res chain seq x y z
N MET A 1 -13.44 -11.50 9.33
CA MET A 1 -12.50 -10.54 9.96
C MET A 1 -13.20 -9.22 10.26
N PRO A 2 -12.89 -8.54 11.38
CA PRO A 2 -13.31 -7.16 11.58
C PRO A 2 -12.81 -6.31 10.43
N LYS A 3 -13.71 -5.48 9.93
CA LYS A 3 -13.45 -4.57 8.83
C LYS A 3 -14.19 -3.27 9.10
N ILE A 4 -13.57 -2.16 8.75
CA ILE A 4 -14.25 -0.87 8.74
C ILE A 4 -14.62 -0.62 7.29
N THR A 5 -15.91 -0.47 7.02
CA THR A 5 -16.42 -0.08 5.71
C THR A 5 -16.71 1.40 5.74
N ILE A 6 -16.11 2.14 4.80
CA ILE A 6 -16.36 3.56 4.60
C ILE A 6 -17.03 3.71 3.23
N GLU A 7 -18.27 4.17 3.25
CA GLU A 7 -19.02 4.50 2.03
C GLU A 7 -18.68 5.92 1.56
N LYS A 8 -18.98 6.20 0.28
CA LYS A 8 -18.58 7.42 -0.45
C LYS A 8 -18.82 8.74 0.28
N ARG A 9 -19.83 8.85 1.15
CA ARG A 9 -20.24 10.11 1.82
C ARG A 9 -19.45 10.44 3.10
N ASN A 10 -18.52 9.60 3.55
CA ASN A 10 -17.93 9.73 4.89
C ASN A 10 -16.42 9.47 4.90
N LYS A 11 -15.71 9.89 3.85
CA LYS A 11 -14.30 9.52 3.56
C LYS A 11 -13.30 10.67 3.59
N GLU A 12 -13.78 11.91 3.52
CA GLU A 12 -12.93 13.10 3.55
C GLU A 12 -12.10 13.09 4.85
N ASP A 13 -10.81 13.44 4.71
CA ASP A 13 -9.81 13.49 5.78
C ASP A 13 -9.44 12.17 6.48
N LYS A 14 -10.03 11.04 6.08
CA LYS A 14 -9.67 9.74 6.63
C LYS A 14 -8.40 9.21 6.00
N ARG A 15 -7.49 8.76 6.85
CA ARG A 15 -6.22 8.13 6.45
C ARG A 15 -6.15 6.74 7.03
N TYR A 16 -5.43 5.87 6.35
CA TYR A 16 -5.11 4.56 6.86
C TYR A 16 -3.64 4.25 6.62
N SER A 17 -3.16 3.27 7.37
CA SER A 17 -1.83 2.71 7.21
C SER A 17 -1.92 1.22 6.91
N VAL A 18 -0.97 0.74 6.11
CA VAL A 18 -0.64 -0.68 6.04
C VAL A 18 0.85 -0.80 6.32
N HIS A 19 1.22 -1.73 7.18
CA HIS A 19 2.59 -1.81 7.68
C HIS A 19 3.00 -3.23 8.05
N ASN A 20 4.29 -3.38 8.26
CA ASN A 20 4.92 -4.48 8.97
C ASN A 20 6.01 -3.89 9.90
N LYS A 21 6.88 -4.72 10.45
CA LYS A 21 7.96 -4.28 11.35
C LYS A 21 9.01 -3.36 10.71
N ASP A 22 9.16 -3.41 9.39
CA ASP A 22 10.22 -2.73 8.64
C ASP A 22 9.68 -1.55 7.81
N ILE A 23 8.40 -1.56 7.40
CA ILE A 23 7.84 -0.60 6.45
C ILE A 23 6.42 -0.17 6.83
N LEU A 24 6.08 1.06 6.47
CA LEU A 24 4.79 1.71 6.66
C LEU A 24 4.39 2.43 5.37
N MET A 25 3.22 2.11 4.82
CA MET A 25 2.55 2.92 3.81
C MET A 25 1.37 3.62 4.46
N ARG A 26 1.39 4.95 4.52
CA ARG A 26 0.27 5.78 5.00
C ARG A 26 -0.34 6.51 3.81
N GLN A 27 -1.65 6.49 3.65
CA GLN A 27 -2.30 7.19 2.53
C GLN A 27 -3.73 7.61 2.86
N PRO A 28 -4.26 8.63 2.18
CA PRO A 28 -5.66 9.01 2.32
C PRO A 28 -6.57 7.91 1.76
N ALA A 29 -7.67 7.63 2.46
CA ALA A 29 -8.66 6.62 2.07
C ALA A 29 -9.41 7.01 0.79
N ASP A 30 -9.48 8.31 0.48
CA ASP A 30 -10.10 8.85 -0.72
C ASP A 30 -9.12 9.04 -1.89
N LYS A 31 -7.81 8.82 -1.67
CA LYS A 31 -6.71 8.97 -2.64
C LYS A 31 -6.43 10.41 -3.11
N THR A 32 -6.95 11.46 -2.44
CA THR A 32 -6.90 12.85 -2.97
C THR A 32 -5.85 13.75 -2.33
N SER A 33 -5.77 13.75 -1.00
CA SER A 33 -5.09 14.80 -0.22
C SER A 33 -3.87 14.25 0.53
N TRP A 34 -2.74 14.19 -0.17
CA TRP A 34 -1.48 13.71 0.37
C TRP A 34 -0.81 14.77 1.25
N GLU A 35 -0.44 14.38 2.47
CA GLU A 35 0.27 15.20 3.43
C GLU A 35 1.75 14.78 3.60
N LYS A 36 2.51 15.61 4.34
CA LYS A 36 3.94 15.39 4.62
C LYS A 36 4.27 13.98 5.10
N PHE A 37 3.41 13.39 5.93
CA PHE A 37 3.61 12.08 6.57
C PHE A 37 2.99 10.91 5.79
N ASP A 38 2.25 11.19 4.72
CA ASP A 38 1.75 10.14 3.83
C ASP A 38 2.88 9.60 2.95
N GLY A 39 2.66 8.46 2.30
CA GLY A 39 3.64 7.79 1.45
C GLY A 39 4.28 6.55 2.10
N LEU A 40 5.33 6.06 1.45
CA LEU A 40 6.04 4.84 1.84
C LEU A 40 7.25 5.20 2.70
N TRP A 41 7.34 4.61 3.87
CA TRP A 41 8.38 4.80 4.86
C TRP A 41 9.01 3.47 5.22
N LYS A 42 10.35 3.41 5.20
CA LYS A 42 11.13 2.46 5.98
C LYS A 42 11.76 3.27 7.12
N PRO A 43 11.09 3.39 8.28
CA PRO A 43 11.47 4.37 9.28
C PRO A 43 12.96 4.29 9.66
N PRO A 44 13.66 5.44 9.74
CA PRO A 44 13.13 6.81 9.71
C PRO A 44 13.05 7.44 8.30
N ILE A 45 13.26 6.69 7.23
CA ILE A 45 13.40 7.20 5.86
C ILE A 45 12.09 7.06 5.09
N LYS A 46 11.57 8.17 4.58
CA LYS A 46 10.55 8.25 3.53
C LYS A 46 11.20 7.85 2.21
N PHE A 47 10.50 7.11 1.36
CA PHE A 47 10.93 6.74 0.01
C PHE A 47 9.99 7.28 -1.07
N ILE A 48 8.69 7.19 -0.84
CA ILE A 48 7.66 7.63 -1.79
C ILE A 48 6.84 8.70 -1.09
N ASP A 49 6.57 9.81 -1.78
CA ASP A 49 5.65 10.83 -1.33
C ASP A 49 4.21 10.43 -1.57
N SER A 50 3.92 10.00 -2.80
CA SER A 50 2.62 9.50 -3.22
C SER A 50 2.74 8.61 -4.44
N TYR A 51 1.71 7.78 -4.67
CA TYR A 51 1.53 7.09 -5.94
C TYR A 51 0.08 7.24 -6.39
N SER A 52 -0.14 7.09 -7.68
CA SER A 52 -1.47 7.14 -8.27
C SER A 52 -1.56 6.15 -9.43
N ILE A 53 -2.74 5.59 -9.61
CA ILE A 53 -3.02 4.60 -10.64
C ILE A 53 -4.14 5.16 -11.50
N SER A 54 -4.00 5.07 -12.82
CA SER A 54 -5.10 5.33 -13.75
C SER A 54 -5.38 4.13 -14.65
N ILE A 55 -6.64 3.94 -15.01
CA ILE A 55 -7.11 2.94 -15.96
C ILE A 55 -7.70 3.69 -17.15
N ASN A 56 -7.16 3.46 -18.36
CA ASN A 56 -7.61 4.13 -19.59
C ASN A 56 -7.65 5.67 -19.45
N GLY A 57 -6.70 6.23 -18.69
CA GLY A 57 -6.58 7.66 -18.41
C GLY A 57 -7.45 8.17 -17.25
N ALA A 58 -8.41 7.39 -16.75
CA ALA A 58 -9.19 7.75 -15.57
C ALA A 58 -8.41 7.42 -14.30
N LEU A 59 -8.11 8.44 -13.48
CA LEU A 59 -7.42 8.26 -12.21
C LEU A 59 -8.30 7.53 -11.21
N LEU A 60 -7.80 6.50 -10.52
CA LEU A 60 -8.50 5.84 -9.43
C LEU A 60 -8.48 6.75 -8.19
N ASP A 61 -9.57 7.46 -7.99
CA ASP A 61 -9.68 8.55 -7.03
C ASP A 61 -11.08 8.63 -6.39
N GLU A 62 -11.33 9.68 -5.64
CA GLU A 62 -12.58 9.91 -4.92
C GLU A 62 -13.82 9.97 -5.82
N LYS A 63 -13.65 10.37 -7.09
CA LYS A 63 -14.77 10.59 -8.02
C LYS A 63 -15.38 9.28 -8.46
N ASN A 64 -14.53 8.29 -8.74
CA ASN A 64 -14.95 6.95 -9.17
C ASN A 64 -14.86 5.88 -8.08
N MET A 65 -14.35 6.19 -6.89
CA MET A 65 -14.41 5.26 -5.76
C MET A 65 -15.85 5.04 -5.29
N ASP A 66 -16.20 3.77 -5.16
CA ASP A 66 -17.48 3.26 -4.67
C ASP A 66 -17.39 2.99 -3.16
N LYS A 67 -16.39 2.21 -2.74
CA LYS A 67 -16.23 1.75 -1.35
C LYS A 67 -14.77 1.69 -0.94
N PHE A 68 -14.52 1.94 0.34
CA PHE A 68 -13.26 1.59 0.99
C PHE A 68 -13.50 0.62 2.15
N ILE A 69 -12.68 -0.42 2.24
CA ILE A 69 -12.69 -1.42 3.30
C ILE A 69 -11.31 -1.46 3.93
N LEU A 70 -11.24 -1.10 5.20
CA LEU A 70 -10.03 -1.24 6.00
C LEU A 70 -10.10 -2.54 6.81
N ARG A 71 -9.12 -3.40 6.61
CA ARG A 71 -8.77 -4.53 7.49
C ARG A 71 -7.59 -4.09 8.37
N PRO A 72 -7.33 -4.77 9.51
CA PRO A 72 -6.17 -4.43 10.35
C PRO A 72 -4.83 -4.38 9.62
N TRP A 73 -4.70 -5.14 8.52
CA TRP A 73 -3.46 -5.34 7.80
C TRP A 73 -3.50 -4.97 6.32
N ALA A 74 -4.65 -4.50 5.82
CA ALA A 74 -4.86 -4.19 4.41
C ALA A 74 -5.93 -3.11 4.19
N GLY A 75 -5.76 -2.32 3.15
CA GLY A 75 -6.80 -1.43 2.62
C GLY A 75 -7.32 -1.98 1.29
N ILE A 76 -8.62 -1.90 1.07
CA ILE A 76 -9.27 -2.33 -0.19
C ILE A 76 -10.13 -1.19 -0.70
N HIS A 77 -9.87 -0.71 -1.91
CA HIS A 77 -10.67 0.32 -2.57
C HIS A 77 -11.42 -0.34 -3.72
N THR A 78 -12.70 -0.05 -3.88
CA THR A 78 -13.44 -0.44 -5.07
C THR A 78 -13.79 0.81 -5.86
N PHE A 79 -13.62 0.73 -7.18
CA PHE A 79 -13.90 1.81 -8.12
C PHE A 79 -14.83 1.30 -9.22
N LYS A 80 -15.66 2.21 -9.72
CA LYS A 80 -16.57 1.97 -10.85
C LYS A 80 -16.16 2.87 -12.00
N LEU A 81 -15.75 2.26 -13.10
CA LEU A 81 -15.43 2.93 -14.36
C LEU A 81 -16.40 2.47 -15.46
N PRO A 82 -16.51 3.17 -16.60
CA PRO A 82 -17.39 2.75 -17.69
C PRO A 82 -17.10 1.30 -18.14
N GLY A 83 -18.02 0.38 -17.83
CA GLY A 83 -17.91 -1.04 -18.18
C GLY A 83 -16.89 -1.84 -17.37
N LEU A 84 -16.28 -1.28 -16.32
CA LEU A 84 -15.24 -1.93 -15.52
C LEU A 84 -15.49 -1.78 -14.03
N ASP A 85 -15.32 -2.89 -13.31
CA ASP A 85 -15.16 -2.90 -11.87
C ASP A 85 -13.69 -3.06 -11.53
N VAL A 86 -13.17 -2.20 -10.66
CA VAL A 86 -11.76 -2.23 -10.23
C VAL A 86 -11.69 -2.34 -8.72
N GLU A 87 -10.96 -3.32 -8.21
CA GLU A 87 -10.60 -3.42 -6.80
C GLU A 87 -9.08 -3.23 -6.65
N GLU A 88 -8.66 -2.30 -5.79
CA GLU A 88 -7.27 -2.12 -5.37
C GLU A 88 -7.08 -2.65 -3.95
N LEU A 89 -6.36 -3.76 -3.81
CA LEU A 89 -5.91 -4.30 -2.53
C LEU A 89 -4.50 -3.79 -2.21
N CYS A 90 -4.33 -3.17 -1.04
CA CYS A 90 -3.09 -2.59 -0.54
C CYS A 90 -2.65 -3.33 0.73
N PHE A 91 -1.44 -3.90 0.77
CA PHE A 91 -0.88 -4.54 1.97
C PHE A 91 0.66 -4.54 1.98
N ALA A 92 1.27 -4.78 3.16
CA ALA A 92 2.72 -4.93 3.33
C ALA A 92 3.05 -6.34 3.87
N PRO A 93 3.78 -7.22 3.16
CA PRO A 93 4.10 -8.58 3.64
C PRO A 93 5.00 -8.58 4.89
N ASP A 94 4.79 -9.47 5.87
CA ASP A 94 5.41 -9.38 7.20
C ASP A 94 6.95 -9.34 7.26
N ASN A 95 7.63 -10.00 6.32
CA ASN A 95 9.08 -10.21 6.37
C ASN A 95 9.85 -9.48 5.26
N ASP A 96 9.17 -8.64 4.49
CA ASP A 96 9.73 -7.96 3.33
C ASP A 96 9.66 -6.44 3.48
N VAL A 97 10.67 -5.73 2.96
CA VAL A 97 10.71 -4.26 3.02
C VAL A 97 10.01 -3.71 1.79
N GLY A 98 8.71 -3.95 1.74
CA GLY A 98 7.91 -3.54 0.61
C GLY A 98 6.42 -3.49 0.86
N PHE A 99 5.76 -2.84 -0.08
CA PHE A 99 4.34 -2.63 -0.16
C PHE A 99 3.84 -3.17 -1.50
N VAL A 100 2.62 -3.72 -1.51
CA VAL A 100 1.96 -4.23 -2.71
C VAL A 100 0.60 -3.55 -2.85
N SER A 101 0.34 -3.02 -4.04
CA SER A 101 -0.99 -2.63 -4.52
C SER A 101 -1.38 -3.59 -5.64
N VAL A 102 -2.47 -4.33 -5.49
CA VAL A 102 -2.95 -5.30 -6.48
C VAL A 102 -4.27 -4.81 -7.05
N LEU A 103 -4.31 -4.59 -8.36
CA LEU A 103 -5.56 -4.32 -9.07
C LEU A 103 -6.19 -5.64 -9.50
N LYS A 104 -7.47 -5.81 -9.19
CA LYS A 104 -8.35 -6.77 -9.84
C LYS A 104 -9.32 -5.98 -10.72
N ILE A 105 -9.29 -6.22 -12.03
CA ILE A 105 -10.09 -5.48 -13.02
C ILE A 105 -11.00 -6.48 -13.72
N VAL A 106 -12.32 -6.25 -13.65
CA VAL A 106 -13.34 -7.10 -14.25
C VAL A 106 -14.05 -6.34 -15.36
N ASN A 107 -14.12 -6.93 -16.56
CA ASN A 107 -14.89 -6.36 -17.67
C ASN A 107 -16.35 -6.76 -17.59
N ASN A 108 -17.19 -5.83 -17.16
CA ASN A 108 -18.64 -6.02 -17.03
C ASN A 108 -19.43 -5.55 -18.27
N SER A 109 -18.74 -5.17 -19.35
CA SER A 109 -19.38 -4.81 -20.61
C SER A 109 -19.66 -6.03 -21.49
N ASP A 110 -20.41 -5.83 -22.57
CA ASP A 110 -20.73 -6.84 -23.57
C ASP A 110 -19.65 -6.96 -24.67
N LYS A 111 -18.56 -6.18 -24.58
CA LYS A 111 -17.49 -6.12 -25.58
C LYS A 111 -16.11 -6.27 -24.95
N SER A 112 -15.16 -6.75 -25.75
CA SER A 112 -13.76 -6.74 -25.37
C SER A 112 -13.27 -5.30 -25.13
N GLN A 113 -12.42 -5.11 -24.13
CA GLN A 113 -11.83 -3.82 -23.81
C GLN A 113 -10.30 -3.92 -23.75
N GLU A 114 -9.62 -2.98 -24.41
CA GLU A 114 -8.20 -2.72 -24.13
C GLU A 114 -8.08 -1.93 -22.83
N ILE A 115 -7.33 -2.48 -21.89
CA ILE A 115 -7.04 -1.85 -20.61
C ILE A 115 -5.59 -1.37 -20.60
N THR A 116 -5.41 -0.12 -20.22
CA THR A 116 -4.11 0.49 -19.94
C THR A 116 -4.08 0.99 -18.50
N ALA A 117 -3.44 0.23 -17.62
CA ALA A 117 -3.17 0.61 -16.23
C ALA A 117 -1.83 1.36 -16.14
N THR A 118 -1.84 2.57 -15.60
CA THR A 118 -0.64 3.42 -15.49
C THR A 118 -0.37 3.78 -14.04
N LEU A 119 0.75 3.30 -13.51
CA LEU A 119 1.28 3.70 -12.21
C LEU A 119 2.17 4.93 -12.37
N SER A 120 1.78 6.01 -11.67
CA SER A 120 2.58 7.22 -11.51
C SER A 120 3.05 7.32 -10.07
N THR A 121 4.28 7.76 -9.85
CA THR A 121 4.89 7.84 -8.51
C THR A 121 5.57 9.18 -8.33
N LYS A 122 5.47 9.74 -7.12
CA LYS A 122 6.19 10.92 -6.69
C LYS A 122 7.17 10.53 -5.58
N ILE A 123 8.43 10.91 -5.74
CA ILE A 123 9.55 10.47 -4.90
C ILE A 123 10.12 11.66 -4.15
N ASP A 124 10.20 11.50 -2.84
CA ASP A 124 10.85 12.41 -1.90
C ASP A 124 11.53 11.54 -0.84
N MET A 125 12.69 10.97 -1.19
CA MET A 125 13.43 10.15 -0.25
C MET A 125 14.06 11.06 0.79
N ARG A 126 13.69 10.95 2.08
CA ARG A 126 14.19 11.82 3.16
C ARG A 126 13.99 11.22 4.54
N LYS A 127 14.78 11.62 5.53
CA LYS A 127 14.53 11.27 6.94
C LYS A 127 13.30 12.00 7.46
N SER A 128 12.67 11.47 8.50
CA SER A 128 11.47 12.05 9.13
C SER A 128 11.67 13.47 9.64
N PHE A 129 12.85 13.77 10.17
CA PHE A 129 13.25 15.10 10.65
C PHE A 129 13.68 16.04 9.51
N GLU A 130 14.03 15.50 8.34
CA GLU A 130 14.29 16.33 7.17
C GLU A 130 12.96 16.92 6.71
N SER A 131 12.91 18.24 6.58
CA SER A 131 11.84 18.86 5.81
C SER A 131 11.98 18.46 4.34
N ILE A 132 10.88 18.50 3.58
CA ILE A 132 10.87 18.24 2.13
C ILE A 132 12.05 19.01 1.49
N HIS A 133 12.86 18.37 0.67
CA HIS A 133 14.10 18.97 0.13
C HIS A 133 14.29 18.59 -1.34
N GLY A 134 15.02 19.42 -2.10
CA GLY A 134 15.28 19.20 -3.53
C GLY A 134 16.41 18.20 -3.80
N ARG A 135 16.39 17.03 -3.15
CA ARG A 135 17.41 16.00 -3.38
C ARG A 135 17.29 15.51 -4.82
N LYS A 136 18.43 15.21 -5.43
CA LYS A 136 18.51 14.70 -6.79
C LYS A 136 18.40 13.19 -6.81
N TYR A 137 17.80 12.68 -7.89
CA TYR A 137 17.57 11.26 -8.10
C TYR A 137 17.98 10.84 -9.50
N LYS A 138 18.38 9.57 -9.62
CA LYS A 138 18.55 8.87 -10.88
C LYS A 138 17.53 7.74 -10.97
N CYS A 139 16.81 7.64 -12.09
CA CYS A 139 15.90 6.54 -12.38
C CYS A 139 16.42 5.73 -13.58
N ASP A 140 16.56 4.42 -13.39
CA ASP A 140 16.84 3.47 -14.47
C ASP A 140 15.65 2.51 -14.60
N PHE A 141 15.23 2.17 -15.83
CA PHE A 141 14.22 1.14 -16.06
C PHE A 141 14.88 -0.21 -16.32
N ASP A 142 14.56 -1.20 -15.48
CA ASP A 142 14.97 -2.59 -15.65
C ASP A 142 13.88 -3.33 -16.42
N SER A 143 14.11 -3.55 -17.71
CA SER A 143 13.18 -4.26 -18.60
C SER A 143 13.06 -5.75 -18.31
N ILE A 144 14.02 -6.35 -17.59
CA ILE A 144 13.92 -7.75 -17.16
C ILE A 144 12.91 -7.84 -16.02
N ARG A 145 12.92 -6.86 -15.11
CA ARG A 145 12.02 -6.78 -13.95
C ARG A 145 10.69 -6.08 -14.22
N ASN A 146 10.58 -5.35 -15.34
CA ASN A 146 9.49 -4.41 -15.61
C ASN A 146 9.32 -3.40 -14.46
N ALA A 147 10.44 -2.82 -14.01
CA ALA A 147 10.49 -1.97 -12.84
C ALA A 147 11.41 -0.77 -13.02
N ASN A 148 11.02 0.34 -12.40
CA ASN A 148 11.91 1.47 -12.18
C ASN A 148 12.79 1.20 -10.95
N ILE A 149 14.06 1.58 -11.05
CA ILE A 149 15.02 1.60 -9.95
C ILE A 149 15.45 3.05 -9.77
N VAL A 150 15.06 3.63 -8.65
CA VAL A 150 15.38 5.01 -8.31
C VAL A 150 16.42 5.03 -7.22
N SER A 151 17.52 5.74 -7.46
CA SER A 151 18.60 5.94 -6.50
C SER A 151 18.66 7.41 -6.11
N SER A 152 18.81 7.67 -4.82
CA SER A 152 19.05 9.00 -4.28
C SER A 152 20.53 9.36 -4.41
N GLU A 153 20.84 10.54 -4.95
CA GLU A 153 22.24 10.99 -5.03
C GLU A 153 22.83 11.22 -3.63
N ASN A 154 24.09 10.80 -3.44
CA ASN A 154 24.85 10.93 -2.19
C ASN A 154 24.30 10.13 -0.99
N THR A 155 23.41 9.17 -1.23
CA THR A 155 23.00 8.19 -0.21
C THR A 155 23.02 6.79 -0.82
N GLU A 156 22.90 5.77 0.03
CA GLU A 156 22.74 4.38 -0.41
C GLU A 156 21.27 4.03 -0.70
N TRP A 157 20.36 5.00 -0.59
CA TRP A 157 18.92 4.73 -0.60
C TRP A 157 18.41 4.45 -2.00
N LYS A 158 17.68 3.35 -2.12
CA LYS A 158 17.13 2.87 -3.38
C LYS A 158 15.66 2.48 -3.21
N LEU A 159 14.90 2.74 -4.26
CA LEU A 159 13.53 2.27 -4.41
C LEU A 159 13.45 1.46 -5.70
N CYS A 160 12.89 0.25 -5.62
CA CYS A 160 12.54 -0.54 -6.79
C CYS A 160 11.03 -0.71 -6.84
N TYR A 161 10.38 -0.33 -7.94
CA TYR A 161 8.94 -0.50 -8.08
C TYR A 161 8.49 -0.74 -9.52
N GLY A 162 7.40 -1.48 -9.68
CA GLY A 162 6.93 -1.95 -10.98
C GLY A 162 5.93 -3.09 -10.83
N THR A 163 5.68 -3.85 -11.90
CA THR A 163 4.62 -4.87 -11.91
C THR A 163 5.12 -6.31 -11.88
N GLY A 164 6.42 -6.50 -12.12
CA GLY A 164 7.00 -7.82 -12.34
C GLY A 164 6.60 -8.40 -13.69
N LYS A 165 6.79 -9.71 -13.87
CA LYS A 165 6.37 -10.41 -15.09
C LYS A 165 4.98 -10.99 -14.89
N SER A 166 4.05 -10.62 -15.77
CA SER A 166 2.73 -11.22 -15.86
C SER A 166 2.46 -11.68 -17.29
N LYS A 167 1.89 -12.89 -17.46
CA LYS A 167 1.60 -13.46 -18.78
C LYS A 167 0.47 -12.65 -19.45
N GLY A 168 0.63 -12.31 -20.73
CA GLY A 168 -0.39 -11.56 -21.48
C GLY A 168 -0.44 -10.06 -21.19
N ILE A 169 0.51 -9.53 -20.41
CA ILE A 169 0.61 -8.12 -20.06
C ILE A 169 1.85 -7.52 -20.73
N LEU A 170 1.64 -6.48 -21.54
CA LEU A 170 2.72 -5.66 -22.06
C LEU A 170 3.05 -4.58 -21.02
N THR A 171 4.28 -4.56 -20.53
CA THR A 171 4.74 -3.50 -19.62
C THR A 171 5.75 -2.59 -20.31
N ARG A 172 5.60 -1.27 -20.13
CA ARG A 172 6.53 -0.27 -20.68
C ARG A 172 6.65 0.94 -19.77
N GLN A 173 7.75 1.66 -19.91
CA GLN A 173 7.95 2.96 -19.30
C GLN A 173 7.33 4.05 -20.18
N THR A 174 6.54 4.97 -19.63
CA THR A 174 5.91 6.06 -20.40
C THR A 174 6.02 7.42 -19.73
N GLY A 175 5.77 8.49 -20.48
CA GLY A 175 5.85 9.86 -19.99
C GLY A 175 7.28 10.42 -19.99
N LYS A 176 7.48 11.48 -19.20
CA LYS A 176 8.77 12.16 -19.04
C LYS A 176 9.16 12.19 -17.57
N GLU A 177 10.44 12.02 -17.30
CA GLU A 177 10.99 12.29 -15.97
C GLU A 177 11.02 13.80 -15.76
N GLN A 178 10.56 14.25 -14.60
CA GLN A 178 10.50 15.67 -14.29
C GLN A 178 10.48 15.91 -12.79
N TYR A 179 10.85 17.12 -12.39
CA TYR A 179 10.57 17.62 -11.05
C TYR A 179 9.27 18.42 -11.11
N VAL A 180 8.30 18.07 -10.27
CA VAL A 180 7.01 18.73 -10.19
C VAL A 180 6.94 19.54 -8.91
N ARG A 181 6.55 20.81 -9.02
CA ARG A 181 6.37 21.65 -7.85
C ARG A 181 5.10 21.25 -7.10
N SER A 182 5.23 20.81 -5.86
CA SER A 182 4.12 20.46 -4.97
C SER A 182 4.43 20.99 -3.57
N LEU A 183 3.43 21.64 -2.94
CA LEU A 183 3.58 22.29 -1.64
C LEU A 183 4.82 23.22 -1.56
N GLY A 184 5.08 23.93 -2.66
CA GLY A 184 6.18 24.89 -2.78
C GLY A 184 7.55 24.31 -3.11
N LYS A 185 7.69 22.99 -3.31
CA LYS A 185 8.99 22.32 -3.54
C LYS A 185 8.97 21.32 -4.70
N ASP A 186 10.16 21.03 -5.22
CA ASP A 186 10.36 20.11 -6.33
C ASP A 186 10.34 18.66 -5.84
N ILE A 187 9.31 17.92 -6.24
CA ILE A 187 9.18 16.48 -6.00
C ILE A 187 9.53 15.75 -7.29
N TYR A 188 10.37 14.71 -7.20
CA TYR A 188 10.80 13.97 -8.37
C TYR A 188 9.69 13.02 -8.85
N SER A 189 9.34 13.13 -10.13
CA SER A 189 8.39 12.27 -10.82
C SER A 189 9.15 11.50 -11.91
N PRO A 190 9.58 10.25 -11.65
CA PRO A 190 10.09 9.38 -12.70
C PRO A 190 9.01 9.08 -13.75
N LYS A 191 9.41 8.47 -14.87
CA LYS A 191 8.47 7.96 -15.87
C LYS A 191 7.57 6.90 -15.27
N ASN A 192 6.36 6.81 -15.82
CA ASN A 192 5.32 5.91 -15.35
C ASN A 192 5.61 4.47 -15.74
N VAL A 193 5.09 3.52 -14.96
CA VAL A 193 5.02 2.11 -15.34
C VAL A 193 3.62 1.85 -15.90
N GLN A 194 3.55 1.45 -17.16
CA GLN A 194 2.29 1.19 -17.85
C GLN A 194 2.15 -0.27 -18.21
N VAL A 195 0.98 -0.84 -17.91
CA VAL A 195 0.55 -2.19 -18.24
C VAL A 195 -0.60 -2.10 -19.23
N THR A 196 -0.51 -2.79 -20.36
CA THR A 196 -1.58 -2.89 -21.36
C THR A 196 -1.92 -4.35 -21.64
N CYS A 197 -3.22 -4.64 -21.73
CA CYS A 197 -3.77 -5.94 -22.10
C CYS A 197 -5.22 -5.83 -22.57
N GLU A 198 -5.70 -6.83 -23.29
CA GLU A 198 -7.11 -6.98 -23.68
C GLU A 198 -7.86 -7.84 -22.65
N ILE A 199 -9.10 -7.47 -22.32
CA ILE A 199 -10.00 -8.23 -21.44
C ILE A 199 -11.33 -8.49 -22.15
N TYR A 200 -11.74 -9.75 -22.29
CA TYR A 200 -13.02 -10.13 -22.88
C TYR A 200 -14.21 -9.89 -21.94
N PRO A 201 -15.46 -9.86 -22.44
CA PRO A 201 -16.65 -9.74 -21.60
C PRO A 201 -16.70 -10.79 -20.49
N GLY A 202 -16.88 -10.34 -19.25
CA GLY A 202 -16.95 -11.20 -18.06
C GLY A 202 -15.60 -11.68 -17.53
N ASP A 203 -14.50 -11.47 -18.26
CA ASP A 203 -13.16 -11.85 -17.81
C ASP A 203 -12.60 -10.88 -16.76
N GLU A 204 -11.62 -11.39 -16.01
CA GLU A 204 -10.86 -10.62 -15.04
C GLU A 204 -9.36 -10.67 -15.31
N ILE A 205 -8.66 -9.60 -14.98
CA ILE A 205 -7.21 -9.57 -14.90
C ILE A 205 -6.75 -9.10 -13.53
N VAL A 206 -5.53 -9.50 -13.18
CA VAL A 206 -4.86 -9.07 -11.95
C VAL A 206 -3.54 -8.41 -12.30
N VAL A 207 -3.33 -7.18 -11.80
CA VAL A 207 -2.12 -6.39 -12.03
C VAL A 207 -1.51 -5.99 -10.69
N PRO A 208 -0.45 -6.66 -10.23
CA PRO A 208 0.28 -6.25 -9.04
C PRO A 208 1.21 -5.07 -9.37
N PHE A 209 1.29 -4.11 -8.46
CA PHE A 209 2.31 -3.09 -8.35
C PHE A 209 3.05 -3.29 -7.04
N VAL A 210 4.35 -3.57 -7.13
CA VAL A 210 5.23 -3.86 -6.00
C VAL A 210 6.18 -2.69 -5.80
N PHE A 211 6.42 -2.33 -4.54
CA PHE A 211 7.32 -1.25 -4.14
C PHE A 211 8.24 -1.78 -3.05
N CYS A 212 9.56 -1.70 -3.25
CA CYS A 212 10.56 -2.20 -2.31
C CYS A 212 11.62 -1.14 -2.03
N ALA A 213 11.95 -0.96 -0.75
CA ALA A 213 12.84 0.10 -0.28
C ALA A 213 14.12 -0.48 0.35
N ASP A 214 15.24 0.18 0.11
CA ASP A 214 16.56 -0.13 0.67
C ASP A 214 17.21 1.16 1.18
N ASP A 215 17.68 1.14 2.43
CA ASP A 215 18.34 2.25 3.10
C ASP A 215 19.86 2.08 3.20
N GLY A 216 20.42 1.03 2.60
CA GLY A 216 21.84 0.66 2.70
C GLY A 216 22.16 -0.35 3.80
N ALA A 217 21.23 -0.64 4.72
CA ALA A 217 21.47 -1.51 5.88
C ALA A 217 21.28 -3.02 5.60
N GLY A 218 21.36 -3.45 4.33
CA GLY A 218 21.49 -4.88 3.98
C GLY A 218 20.25 -5.58 3.45
N LYS A 219 19.21 -4.86 3.00
CA LYS A 219 18.08 -5.46 2.26
C LYS A 219 17.96 -4.85 0.88
N ASP A 220 18.54 -5.52 -0.11
CA ASP A 220 18.56 -5.09 -1.50
C ASP A 220 17.13 -4.96 -2.08
N ALA A 221 16.78 -3.74 -2.52
CA ALA A 221 15.45 -3.43 -3.03
C ALA A 221 15.04 -4.29 -4.24
N LYS A 222 16.00 -4.69 -5.09
CA LYS A 222 15.71 -5.51 -6.29
C LYS A 222 15.41 -6.95 -5.91
N THR A 223 16.16 -7.50 -4.97
CA THR A 223 15.95 -8.86 -4.44
C THR A 223 14.61 -8.98 -3.74
N CYS A 224 14.26 -7.96 -2.94
CA CYS A 224 12.94 -7.84 -2.33
C CYS A 224 11.84 -7.76 -3.40
N PHE A 225 12.03 -6.95 -4.44
CA PHE A 225 11.10 -6.81 -5.56
C PHE A 225 10.90 -8.12 -6.32
N ASP A 226 11.99 -8.83 -6.66
CA ASP A 226 11.95 -10.11 -7.37
C ASP A 226 11.14 -11.15 -6.57
N LYS A 227 11.39 -11.23 -5.26
CA LYS A 227 10.64 -12.12 -4.36
C LYS A 227 9.16 -11.75 -4.31
N MET A 228 8.84 -10.48 -4.08
CA MET A 228 7.47 -10.01 -3.88
C MET A 228 6.64 -10.08 -5.17
N SER A 229 7.20 -9.66 -6.30
CA SER A 229 6.49 -9.68 -7.59
C SER A 229 6.10 -11.08 -8.05
N LEU A 230 6.93 -12.09 -7.75
CA LEU A 230 6.65 -13.49 -8.08
C LEU A 230 5.72 -14.18 -7.07
N ASN A 231 5.64 -13.69 -5.83
CA ASN A 231 4.99 -14.40 -4.73
C ASN A 231 3.89 -13.61 -4.02
N TRP A 232 3.45 -12.46 -4.55
CA TRP A 232 2.53 -11.56 -3.85
C TRP A 232 1.25 -12.28 -3.39
N SER A 233 0.72 -13.23 -4.17
CA SER A 233 -0.51 -13.95 -3.84
C SER A 233 -0.32 -14.89 -2.65
N ARG A 234 0.79 -15.61 -2.61
CA ARG A 234 1.19 -16.42 -1.45
C ARG A 234 1.40 -15.55 -0.22
N LEU A 235 2.11 -14.42 -0.37
CA LEU A 235 2.38 -13.48 0.73
C LEU A 235 1.10 -12.86 1.29
N TYR A 236 0.12 -12.57 0.44
CA TYR A 236 -1.22 -12.13 0.85
C TYR A 236 -1.92 -13.21 1.68
N ILE A 237 -1.98 -14.46 1.18
CA ILE A 237 -2.63 -15.58 1.86
C ILE A 237 -1.98 -15.85 3.22
N GLU A 238 -0.65 -15.77 3.30
CA GLU A 238 0.09 -15.94 4.56
C GLU A 238 -0.29 -14.85 5.57
N LYS A 239 -0.35 -13.58 5.14
CA LYS A 239 -0.76 -12.47 5.99
C LYS A 239 -2.22 -12.61 6.43
N GLU A 240 -3.12 -12.97 5.53
CA GLU A 240 -4.53 -13.22 5.84
C GLU A 240 -4.69 -14.35 6.87
N ARG A 241 -4.04 -15.49 6.65
CA ARG A 241 -4.08 -16.65 7.55
C ARG A 241 -3.56 -16.30 8.94
N LYS A 242 -2.46 -15.56 9.06
CA LYS A 242 -1.94 -15.12 10.36
C LYS A 242 -3.00 -14.37 11.16
N PHE A 243 -3.67 -13.41 10.53
CA PHE A 243 -4.74 -12.65 11.18
C PHE A 243 -6.03 -13.44 11.43
N ASP A 244 -6.27 -14.55 10.72
CA ASP A 244 -7.34 -15.47 11.04
C ASP A 244 -6.97 -16.41 12.20
N THR A 245 -5.73 -16.89 12.27
CA THR A 245 -5.24 -17.71 13.40
C THR A 245 -5.25 -16.93 14.72
N LEU A 246 -4.93 -15.63 14.70
CA LEU A 246 -5.05 -14.76 15.88
C LEU A 246 -6.47 -14.68 16.46
N LYS A 247 -7.51 -15.10 15.70
CA LYS A 247 -8.90 -15.13 16.18
C LYS A 247 -9.38 -16.49 16.70
N MET A 248 -8.70 -17.60 16.37
CA MET A 248 -9.37 -18.91 16.29
C MET A 248 -8.85 -20.04 17.19
N GLU A 249 -7.96 -19.85 18.16
CA GLU A 249 -7.54 -20.99 19.01
C GLU A 249 -7.91 -20.88 20.50
N PRO A 250 -9.17 -21.25 20.87
CA PRO A 250 -9.60 -21.49 22.26
C PRO A 250 -8.68 -22.42 23.07
N ASN A 251 -8.02 -23.40 22.44
CA ASN A 251 -7.58 -24.61 23.13
C ASN A 251 -6.10 -25.03 22.94
N ASN A 252 -5.26 -24.23 22.28
CA ASN A 252 -3.81 -24.49 22.28
C ASN A 252 -3.13 -23.59 23.30
N ALA A 253 -2.28 -24.19 24.13
CA ALA A 253 -1.53 -23.56 25.21
C ALA A 253 -0.42 -22.57 24.74
N GLY A 254 -0.66 -21.84 23.64
CA GLY A 254 0.26 -20.90 23.04
C GLY A 254 -0.46 -19.64 22.59
N LYS A 255 -0.57 -18.67 23.51
CA LYS A 255 -1.00 -17.26 23.32
C LYS A 255 -2.32 -17.06 22.56
N HIS A 256 -3.41 -17.11 23.33
CA HIS A 256 -4.60 -16.32 23.01
C HIS A 256 -4.23 -14.85 22.92
N ILE A 257 -4.41 -14.27 21.74
CA ILE A 257 -4.38 -12.83 21.56
C ILE A 257 -5.67 -12.44 20.83
N GLY A 258 -6.82 -12.88 21.33
CA GLY A 258 -8.14 -12.54 20.79
C GLY A 258 -9.06 -12.07 21.91
N LEU A 259 -9.73 -10.94 21.73
CA LEU A 259 -10.71 -10.42 22.67
C LEU A 259 -12.11 -10.74 22.16
N MET A 260 -12.86 -11.50 22.95
CA MET A 260 -14.24 -11.90 22.65
C MET A 260 -15.17 -11.33 23.72
N THR A 261 -15.74 -10.16 23.43
CA THR A 261 -16.77 -9.52 24.26
C THR A 261 -18.11 -9.49 23.52
N PRO A 262 -19.23 -9.27 24.22
CA PRO A 262 -20.51 -8.96 23.57
C PRO A 262 -20.48 -7.68 22.72
N ASP A 263 -19.50 -6.79 22.94
CA ASP A 263 -19.34 -5.56 22.19
C ASP A 263 -18.40 -5.74 20.98
N GLU A 264 -18.99 -5.75 19.78
CA GLU A 264 -18.22 -5.89 18.53
C GLU A 264 -17.25 -4.73 18.28
N ASN A 265 -17.49 -3.54 18.84
CA ASN A 265 -16.59 -2.41 18.69
C ASN A 265 -15.31 -2.62 19.50
N ILE A 266 -15.42 -3.18 20.71
CA ILE A 266 -14.26 -3.55 21.53
C ILE A 266 -13.43 -4.63 20.83
N ASN A 267 -14.08 -5.68 20.31
CA ASN A 267 -13.39 -6.77 19.59
C ASN A 267 -12.68 -6.24 18.33
N ARG A 268 -13.31 -5.30 17.62
CA ARG A 268 -12.75 -4.63 16.44
C ARG A 268 -11.55 -3.79 16.82
N ALA A 269 -11.69 -2.90 17.80
CA ALA A 269 -10.62 -2.01 18.23
C ALA A 269 -9.40 -2.81 18.74
N PHE A 270 -9.63 -3.89 19.48
CA PHE A 270 -8.59 -4.83 19.86
C PHE A 270 -7.89 -5.47 18.65
N SER A 271 -8.64 -5.93 17.64
CA SER A 271 -8.04 -6.51 16.43
C SER A 271 -7.12 -5.53 15.66
N PHE A 272 -7.43 -4.23 15.68
CA PHE A 272 -6.56 -3.20 15.11
C PHE A 272 -5.31 -2.97 15.99
N ALA A 273 -5.50 -2.86 17.31
CA ALA A 273 -4.42 -2.74 18.29
C ALA A 273 -3.37 -3.87 18.19
N LEU A 274 -3.82 -5.11 17.96
CA LEU A 274 -2.92 -6.25 17.82
C LEU A 274 -2.01 -6.18 16.61
N SER A 275 -2.53 -5.65 15.51
CA SER A 275 -1.69 -5.39 14.34
C SER A 275 -0.53 -4.48 14.76
N ASP A 276 -0.81 -3.38 15.45
CA ASP A 276 0.22 -2.41 15.84
C ASP A 276 1.26 -3.00 16.84
N ILE A 277 0.81 -3.82 17.80
CA ILE A 277 1.69 -4.42 18.83
C ILE A 277 2.68 -5.42 18.21
N GLU A 278 2.24 -6.27 17.28
CA GLU A 278 3.13 -7.26 16.65
C GLU A 278 4.29 -6.63 15.88
N TYR A 279 4.09 -5.43 15.33
CA TYR A 279 5.08 -4.77 14.49
C TYR A 279 5.98 -3.77 15.24
N HIS A 280 5.67 -3.47 16.51
CA HIS A 280 6.47 -2.60 17.38
C HIS A 280 6.79 -3.24 18.75
N PRO A 281 7.55 -4.35 18.81
CA PRO A 281 7.81 -5.08 20.07
C PRO A 281 8.68 -4.34 21.09
N ASN A 282 9.30 -3.21 20.71
CA ASN A 282 10.12 -2.37 21.60
C ASN A 282 9.31 -1.27 22.32
N HIS A 283 7.97 -1.26 22.19
CA HIS A 283 7.13 -0.57 23.16
C HIS A 283 7.21 -1.30 24.52
N PRO A 284 7.13 -0.60 25.66
CA PRO A 284 7.38 -1.19 26.98
C PRO A 284 6.54 -2.44 27.19
N SER A 285 7.16 -3.42 27.87
CA SER A 285 6.68 -4.77 28.15
C SER A 285 5.16 -4.90 28.27
N THR A 286 4.65 -6.00 27.73
CA THR A 286 3.25 -6.46 27.70
C THR A 286 2.48 -6.47 29.02
N ASP A 287 3.11 -6.06 30.12
CA ASP A 287 2.54 -6.06 31.46
C ASP A 287 1.77 -4.77 31.79
N GLU A 288 1.90 -3.70 31.00
CA GLU A 288 1.08 -2.48 31.11
C GLU A 288 0.74 -1.90 29.73
N ILE A 289 0.05 -2.66 28.89
CA ILE A 289 -0.67 -2.04 27.77
C ILE A 289 -1.93 -1.40 28.36
N ASP A 290 -1.84 -0.10 28.67
CA ASP A 290 -3.02 0.72 28.93
C ASP A 290 -3.83 0.81 27.62
N ILE A 291 -4.76 -0.13 27.46
CA ILE A 291 -5.66 -0.23 26.32
C ILE A 291 -6.33 1.11 26.04
N LYS A 292 -6.57 1.96 27.06
CA LYS A 292 -7.14 3.30 26.86
C LYS A 292 -6.18 4.24 26.11
N LYS A 293 -4.88 4.21 26.40
CA LYS A 293 -3.88 4.99 25.65
C LYS A 293 -3.69 4.46 24.23
N LEU A 294 -3.75 3.14 24.04
CA LEU A 294 -3.64 2.54 22.71
C LEU A 294 -4.86 2.89 21.84
N LEU A 295 -6.07 2.81 22.40
CA LEU A 295 -7.30 3.24 21.75
C LEU A 295 -7.31 4.76 21.47
N TRP A 296 -6.79 5.58 22.38
CA TRP A 296 -6.66 7.03 22.17
C TRP A 296 -5.72 7.37 21.02
N ASN A 297 -4.56 6.71 20.95
CA ASN A 297 -3.57 6.94 19.88
C ASN A 297 -4.03 6.40 18.51
N VAL A 298 -4.83 5.32 18.49
CA VAL A 298 -5.33 4.71 17.25
C VAL A 298 -6.60 5.40 16.74
N PHE A 299 -7.48 5.89 17.61
CA PHE A 299 -8.79 6.39 17.19
C PHE A 299 -8.99 7.91 17.29
N GLY A 300 -8.21 8.65 18.08
CA GLY A 300 -8.19 10.12 18.08
C GLY A 300 -9.55 10.85 18.15
N LEU A 301 -10.65 10.17 18.48
CA LEU A 301 -12.04 10.67 18.47
C LEU A 301 -12.97 9.53 18.98
N VAL A 302 -13.16 9.43 20.29
CA VAL A 302 -14.46 9.12 20.91
C VAL A 302 -14.42 9.70 22.33
N GLU A 303 -15.05 10.84 22.55
CA GLU A 303 -15.58 11.13 23.90
C GLU A 303 -16.72 10.14 24.15
N LEU A 304 -16.66 9.43 25.28
CA LEU A 304 -17.70 8.53 25.77
C LEU A 304 -18.97 9.29 26.16
#